data_AF-A0A936XJB4-F1
#
_entry.id   AF-A0A936XJB4-F1
#
_cell.length_a   1.000
_cell.length_b   1.000
_cell.length_c   1.000
_cell.angle_alpha   90.00
_cell.angle_beta   90.00
_cell.angle_gamma   90.00
#
_symmetry.space_group_name_H-M   'P 1'
#
loop_
_entity.id
_entity.type
_entity.pdbx_description
1 polymer ?
#
loop_
_entity_poly.entity_id
_entity_poly.type
_entity_poly.pdbx_seq_one_letter_code
_entity_poly.pdbx_strand_id
1 'polypeptide(L)'
;MIYLFVTGHLNRENLVPYFSINIPTIQQSVWMAGTAFLLLVPFLAGGYYVQDGLRRMLIQVRKGWSLLLLFLLGSMFIPFVNGGESLENWVLVAIPFAAFHACTYLYAGLRILPLLLFWATVAFIIGFQYYGPGW
;
A
#
# COMPACT_ATOMS: atom_id res chain seq x y z
N MET A 1 -12.54 27.47 7.09
CA MET A 1 -11.92 28.23 8.20
C MET A 1 -12.64 29.51 8.60
N ILE A 2 -13.62 30.03 7.83
CA ILE A 2 -14.30 31.31 8.16
C ILE A 2 -15.55 31.11 9.04
N TYR A 3 -16.22 29.96 8.98
CA TYR A 3 -17.45 29.70 9.74
C TYR A 3 -17.26 29.48 11.25
N LEU A 4 -16.05 29.14 11.71
CA LEU A 4 -15.75 28.87 13.12
C LEU A 4 -15.45 30.13 13.95
N PHE A 5 -15.19 31.27 13.31
CA PHE A 5 -14.79 32.50 14.01
C PHE A 5 -15.98 33.36 14.46
N VAL A 6 -17.16 33.20 13.83
CA VAL A 6 -18.32 34.09 14.02
C VAL A 6 -19.24 33.64 15.15
N THR A 7 -19.22 32.36 15.53
CA THR A 7 -20.23 31.77 16.43
C THR A 7 -19.85 31.72 17.90
N GLY A 8 -18.72 32.30 18.34
CA GLY A 8 -18.40 32.47 19.77
C GLY A 8 -18.27 31.19 20.60
N HIS A 9 -18.41 30.01 19.99
CA HIS A 9 -18.26 28.72 20.63
C HIS A 9 -16.82 28.20 20.46
N LEU A 10 -15.87 28.89 21.10
CA LEU A 10 -14.50 28.41 21.31
C LEU A 10 -14.51 27.27 22.34
N ASN A 11 -15.15 26.14 22.01
CA ASN A 11 -15.04 24.95 22.82
C ASN A 11 -13.75 24.22 22.42
N ARG A 12 -12.82 24.08 23.37
CA ARG A 12 -11.48 23.49 23.17
C ARG A 12 -11.55 22.04 22.64
N GLU A 13 -12.69 21.41 22.82
CA GLU A 13 -13.05 20.06 22.38
C GLU A 13 -13.30 19.93 20.86
N ASN A 14 -13.57 21.03 20.15
CA ASN A 14 -13.79 21.03 18.68
C ASN A 14 -12.54 21.34 17.85
N LEU A 15 -11.42 21.70 18.51
CA LEU A 15 -10.15 21.99 17.84
C LEU A 15 -9.30 20.73 17.62
N VAL A 16 -9.63 19.64 18.30
CA VAL A 16 -8.93 18.36 18.19
C VAL A 16 -9.83 17.43 17.39
N PRO A 17 -9.45 17.03 16.15
CA PRO A 17 -10.21 16.01 15.46
C PRO A 17 -10.26 14.76 16.35
N TYR A 18 -11.45 14.24 16.60
CA TYR A 18 -11.63 13.00 17.35
C TYR A 18 -10.88 11.90 16.60
N PHE A 19 -9.71 11.49 17.12
CA PHE A 19 -8.93 10.37 16.60
C PHE A 19 -9.67 9.07 16.97
N SER A 20 -10.62 8.66 16.14
CA SER A 20 -11.24 7.34 16.25
C SER A 20 -10.31 6.31 15.60
N ILE A 21 -9.48 5.66 16.42
CA ILE A 21 -8.72 4.48 16.00
C ILE A 21 -9.71 3.32 15.92
N ASN A 22 -10.35 3.18 14.76
CA ASN A 22 -11.15 2.00 14.43
C ASN A 22 -10.19 0.88 14.04
N ILE A 23 -10.12 -0.16 14.87
CA ILE A 23 -9.37 -1.38 14.54
C ILE A 23 -10.36 -2.31 13.84
N PRO A 24 -10.26 -2.52 12.51
CA PRO A 24 -11.15 -3.44 11.81
C PRO A 24 -10.93 -4.86 12.34
N THR A 25 -12.02 -5.56 12.67
CA THR A 25 -11.96 -6.98 13.05
C THR A 25 -11.70 -7.79 11.79
N ILE A 26 -10.44 -8.16 11.59
CA ILE A 26 -10.01 -8.89 10.40
C ILE A 26 -10.45 -10.36 10.52
N GLN A 27 -11.49 -10.76 9.80
CA GLN A 27 -11.84 -12.18 9.67
C GLN A 27 -10.79 -12.88 8.80
N GLN A 28 -10.05 -13.82 9.39
CA GLN A 28 -9.01 -14.58 8.69
C GLN A 28 -9.64 -15.52 7.66
N SER A 29 -9.59 -15.15 6.38
CA SER A 29 -9.99 -16.00 5.27
C SER A 29 -8.78 -16.44 4.45
N VAL A 30 -8.89 -17.62 3.83
CA VAL A 30 -7.86 -18.13 2.90
C VAL A 30 -7.63 -17.15 1.75
N TRP A 31 -8.68 -16.48 1.29
CA TRP A 31 -8.62 -15.44 0.27
C TRP A 31 -7.71 -14.29 0.69
N MET A 32 -7.87 -13.78 1.91
CA MET A 32 -7.05 -12.67 2.40
C MET A 32 -5.57 -13.06 2.53
N ALA A 33 -5.28 -14.29 2.96
CA ALA A 33 -3.91 -14.81 2.98
C ALA A 33 -3.32 -14.89 1.56
N GLY A 34 -4.11 -15.35 0.57
CA GLY A 34 -3.70 -15.40 -0.82
C GLY A 34 -3.41 -14.02 -1.41
N THR A 35 -4.28 -13.03 -1.15
CA THR A 35 -4.08 -11.64 -1.58
C THR A 35 -2.83 -11.05 -0.94
N ALA A 36 -2.64 -11.23 0.38
CA ALA A 36 -1.45 -10.76 1.08
C ALA A 36 -0.18 -11.39 0.51
N PHE A 37 -0.20 -12.69 0.21
CA PHE A 37 0.94 -13.39 -0.39
C PHE A 37 1.31 -12.81 -1.76
N LEU A 38 0.33 -12.66 -2.66
CA LEU A 38 0.55 -12.17 -4.04
C LEU A 38 0.94 -10.68 -4.10
N LEU A 39 0.60 -9.90 -3.07
CA LEU A 39 1.05 -8.51 -2.93
C LEU A 39 2.43 -8.43 -2.28
N LEU A 40 2.63 -9.08 -1.14
CA LEU A 40 3.85 -8.92 -0.33
C LEU A 40 5.06 -9.60 -0.96
N VAL A 41 4.90 -10.79 -1.55
CA VAL A 41 6.06 -11.52 -2.11
C VAL A 41 6.74 -10.75 -3.24
N PRO A 42 6.03 -10.25 -4.28
CA PRO A 42 6.68 -9.48 -5.34
C PRO A 42 7.08 -8.08 -4.86
N PHE A 43 6.40 -7.50 -3.86
CA PHE A 43 6.85 -6.25 -3.26
C PHE A 43 8.23 -6.42 -2.57
N LEU A 44 8.39 -7.44 -1.73
CA LEU A 44 9.64 -7.71 -1.01
C LEU A 44 10.77 -8.12 -1.95
N ALA A 45 10.49 -8.99 -2.92
CA ALA A 45 11.47 -9.36 -3.94
C ALA A 45 11.90 -8.15 -4.77
N GLY A 46 10.97 -7.23 -5.06
CA GLY A 46 11.24 -6.01 -5.79
C GLY A 46 12.11 -5.05 -4.99
N GLY A 47 11.84 -4.93 -3.68
CA GLY A 47 12.71 -4.24 -2.73
C GLY A 47 14.13 -4.82 -2.70
N TYR A 48 14.28 -6.14 -2.72
CA TYR A 48 15.58 -6.80 -2.83
C TYR A 48 16.31 -6.43 -4.12
N TYR A 49 15.65 -6.49 -5.28
CA TYR A 49 16.27 -6.09 -6.56
C TYR A 49 16.68 -4.62 -6.60
N VAL A 50 15.85 -3.73 -6.05
CA VAL A 50 16.21 -2.31 -5.91
C VAL A 50 17.47 -2.18 -5.07
N GLN A 51 17.55 -2.86 -3.93
CA GLN A 51 18.72 -2.84 -3.04
C GLN A 51 20.00 -3.35 -3.70
N ASP A 52 19.93 -4.47 -4.41
CA ASP A 52 21.07 -5.04 -5.15
C ASP A 52 21.59 -4.05 -6.22
N GLY A 53 20.67 -3.36 -6.89
CA GLY A 53 21.00 -2.35 -7.90
C GLY A 53 21.53 -1.01 -7.36
N LEU A 54 21.35 -0.67 -6.07
CA LEU A 54 21.63 0.69 -5.55
C LEU A 54 23.07 1.16 -5.81
N ARG A 55 24.04 0.23 -5.79
CA ARG A 55 25.47 0.55 -6.00
C ARG A 55 25.77 0.97 -7.44
N ARG A 56 24.96 0.53 -8.40
CA ARG A 56 25.13 0.79 -9.84
C ARG A 56 24.28 1.98 -10.33
N MET A 57 23.36 2.48 -9.50
CA MET A 57 22.48 3.61 -9.83
C MET A 57 23.16 4.96 -9.61
N LEU A 58 22.73 5.97 -10.38
CA LEU A 58 23.06 7.38 -10.13
C LEU A 58 22.60 7.83 -8.74
N ILE A 59 23.31 8.78 -8.12
CA ILE A 59 23.00 9.28 -6.77
C ILE A 59 21.56 9.80 -6.67
N GLN A 60 21.06 10.48 -7.70
CA GLN A 60 19.69 10.99 -7.73
C GLN A 60 18.65 9.86 -7.70
N VAL A 61 18.88 8.78 -8.47
CA VAL A 61 17.99 7.61 -8.50
C VAL A 61 18.01 6.87 -7.15
N ARG A 62 19.20 6.70 -6.55
CA ARG A 62 19.35 6.10 -5.22
C ARG A 62 18.55 6.87 -4.16
N LYS A 63 18.69 8.20 -4.15
CA LYS A 63 17.91 9.07 -3.24
C LYS A 63 16.42 8.98 -3.53
N GLY A 64 16.02 8.87 -4.80
CA GLY A 64 14.63 8.68 -5.22
C GLY A 64 13.99 7.42 -4.62
N TRP A 65 14.69 6.28 -4.62
CA TRP A 65 14.20 5.06 -3.99
C TRP A 65 14.02 5.18 -2.48
N SER A 66 14.94 5.87 -1.79
CA SER A 66 14.79 6.18 -0.36
C SER A 66 13.60 7.09 -0.08
N LEU A 67 13.35 8.09 -0.93
CA LEU A 67 12.18 8.97 -0.83
C LEU A 67 10.88 8.21 -1.07
N LEU A 68 10.83 7.30 -2.06
CA LEU A 68 9.67 6.44 -2.31
C LEU A 68 9.36 5.53 -1.12
N LEU A 69 10.39 4.97 -0.48
CA LEU A 69 10.21 4.14 0.72
C LEU A 69 9.72 4.97 1.92
N LEU A 70 10.27 6.17 2.10
CA LEU A 70 9.76 7.10 3.11
C LEU A 70 8.31 7.51 2.83
N PHE A 71 7.96 7.73 1.56
CA PHE A 71 6.60 8.03 1.15
C PHE A 71 5.65 6.87 1.42
N LEU A 72 6.04 5.63 1.14
CA LEU A 72 5.27 4.43 1.49
C LEU A 72 5.02 4.33 2.99
N LEU A 73 6.06 4.50 3.81
CA LEU A 73 5.94 4.46 5.26
C LEU A 73 5.00 5.56 5.76
N GLY A 74 5.16 6.79 5.27
CA GLY A 74 4.29 7.91 5.62
C GLY A 74 2.84 7.70 5.20
N SER A 75 2.61 7.21 3.97
CA SER A 75 1.27 7.01 3.44
C SER A 75 0.52 5.87 4.13
N MET A 76 1.22 4.86 4.66
CA MET A 76 0.62 3.81 5.48
C MET A 76 -0.06 4.36 6.76
N PHE A 77 0.38 5.50 7.29
CA PHE A 77 -0.25 6.10 8.48
C PHE A 77 -1.48 6.96 8.16
N ILE A 78 -1.68 7.36 6.88
CA ILE A 78 -2.76 8.28 6.49
C ILE A 78 -4.16 7.68 6.74
N PRO A 79 -4.46 6.41 6.38
CA PRO A 79 -5.76 5.81 6.64
C PRO A 79 -6.11 5.71 8.13
N PHE A 80 -5.12 5.65 9.03
CA PHE A 80 -5.36 5.60 10.48
C PHE A 80 -5.72 6.97 11.08
N VAL A 81 -5.31 8.06 10.43
CA VAL A 81 -5.62 9.43 10.87
C VAL A 81 -6.96 9.90 10.32
N ASN A 82 -7.25 9.55 9.06
CA ASN A 82 -8.54 9.82 8.44
C ASN A 82 -9.46 8.61 8.66
N GLY A 83 -10.17 8.57 9.79
CA GLY A 83 -11.09 7.49 10.18
C GLY A 83 -12.34 7.31 9.31
N GLY A 84 -12.31 7.78 8.06
CA GLY A 84 -13.36 7.52 7.07
C GLY A 84 -13.15 6.16 6.41
N GLU A 85 -14.24 5.43 6.16
CA GLU A 85 -14.23 4.10 5.54
C GLU A 85 -13.84 4.10 4.04
N SER A 86 -13.41 5.25 3.48
CA SER A 86 -13.12 5.36 2.06
C SER A 86 -11.73 4.82 1.69
N LEU A 87 -11.68 4.07 0.58
CA LEU A 87 -10.43 3.54 0.02
C LEU A 87 -9.55 4.61 -0.65
N GLU A 88 -10.03 5.85 -0.78
CA GLU A 88 -9.31 6.95 -1.43
C GLU A 88 -7.96 7.23 -0.75
N ASN A 89 -7.91 7.16 0.58
CA ASN A 89 -6.68 7.37 1.36
C ASN A 89 -5.64 6.28 1.12
N TRP A 90 -6.06 5.07 0.73
CA TRP A 90 -5.18 3.93 0.47
C TRP A 90 -4.49 4.02 -0.90
N VAL A 91 -4.99 4.83 -1.83
CA VAL A 91 -4.37 5.06 -3.15
C VAL A 91 -2.94 5.60 -3.02
N LEU A 92 -2.68 6.40 -1.98
CA LEU A 92 -1.34 6.95 -1.72
C LEU A 92 -0.31 5.88 -1.35
N VAL A 93 -0.76 4.76 -0.77
CA VAL A 93 0.09 3.59 -0.49
C VAL A 93 0.34 2.80 -1.77
N ALA A 94 -0.68 2.69 -2.63
CA ALA A 94 -0.62 1.89 -3.85
C ALA A 94 0.50 2.35 -4.81
N ILE A 95 0.78 3.65 -4.90
CA ILE A 95 1.79 4.20 -5.82
C ILE A 95 3.21 3.66 -5.54
N PRO A 96 3.83 3.91 -4.37
CA PRO A 96 5.15 3.40 -4.09
C PRO A 96 5.15 1.87 -3.98
N PHE A 97 4.06 1.27 -3.48
CA PHE A 97 3.93 -0.18 -3.42
C PHE A 97 4.02 -0.82 -4.81
N ALA A 98 3.29 -0.29 -5.79
CA ALA A 98 3.32 -0.77 -7.18
C ALA A 98 4.71 -0.60 -7.81
N ALA A 99 5.42 0.50 -7.50
CA ALA A 99 6.78 0.72 -8.01
C ALA A 99 7.76 -0.36 -7.54
N PHE A 100 7.74 -0.71 -6.26
CA PHE A 100 8.56 -1.82 -5.73
C PHE A 100 8.07 -3.16 -6.27
N HIS A 101 6.76 -3.42 -6.29
CA HIS A 101 6.18 -4.66 -6.80
C HIS A 101 6.57 -4.94 -8.27
N ALA A 102 6.50 -3.91 -9.13
CA ALA A 102 6.88 -3.99 -10.54
C ALA A 102 8.37 -4.34 -10.75
N CYS A 103 9.26 -3.96 -9.82
CA CYS A 103 10.68 -4.27 -9.91
C CYS A 103 10.94 -5.78 -9.91
N THR A 104 10.07 -6.60 -9.29
CA THR A 104 10.18 -8.06 -9.38
C THR A 104 10.00 -8.56 -10.79
N TYR A 105 9.03 -8.02 -11.54
CA TYR A 105 8.79 -8.44 -12.92
C TYR A 105 9.89 -7.96 -13.86
N LEU A 106 10.45 -6.77 -13.60
CA LEU A 106 11.47 -6.16 -14.44
C LEU A 106 12.86 -6.77 -14.26
N TYR A 107 13.26 -7.06 -13.02
CA TYR A 107 14.63 -7.43 -12.69
C TYR A 107 14.81 -8.91 -12.31
N ALA A 108 13.75 -9.72 -12.33
CA ALA A 108 13.87 -11.14 -12.03
C ALA A 108 14.90 -11.83 -12.94
N GLY A 109 15.93 -12.41 -12.33
CA GLY A 109 16.95 -13.18 -13.06
C GLY A 109 16.37 -14.44 -13.72
N LEU A 110 15.37 -15.06 -13.08
CA LEU A 110 14.64 -16.20 -13.63
C LEU A 110 13.43 -15.73 -14.42
N ARG A 111 13.45 -15.88 -15.75
CA ARG A 111 12.36 -15.46 -16.65
C ARG A 111 11.01 -16.11 -16.35
N ILE A 112 11.01 -17.29 -15.71
CA ILE A 112 9.79 -18.00 -15.35
C ILE A 112 9.07 -17.37 -14.14
N LEU A 113 9.79 -16.67 -13.27
CA LEU A 113 9.24 -16.12 -12.03
C LEU A 113 8.19 -15.02 -12.29
N PRO A 114 8.45 -14.00 -13.15
CA PRO A 114 7.44 -13.01 -13.53
C PRO A 114 6.19 -13.65 -14.17
N LEU A 115 6.37 -14.67 -15.01
CA LEU A 115 5.29 -15.38 -15.67
C LEU A 115 4.40 -16.12 -14.67
N LEU A 116 5.00 -16.86 -13.73
CA LEU A 116 4.27 -17.57 -12.69
C LEU A 116 3.52 -16.59 -11.79
N LEU A 117 4.15 -15.51 -11.34
CA LEU A 117 3.50 -14.50 -10.50
C LEU A 117 2.35 -13.80 -11.23
N PHE A 118 2.51 -13.51 -12.52
CA PHE A 118 1.45 -12.91 -13.33
C PHE A 118 0.24 -13.85 -13.43
N TRP A 119 0.46 -15.08 -13.90
CA TRP A 119 -0.63 -16.04 -14.07
C TRP A 119 -1.25 -16.49 -12.75
N ALA A 120 -0.47 -16.58 -11.67
CA ALA A 120 -0.98 -16.83 -10.33
C ALA A 120 -1.92 -15.70 -9.88
N THR A 121 -1.54 -14.44 -10.11
CA THR A 121 -2.40 -13.28 -9.80
C THR A 121 -3.69 -13.31 -10.62
N VAL A 122 -3.60 -13.59 -11.92
CA VAL A 122 -4.78 -13.70 -12.80
C VAL A 122 -5.71 -14.83 -12.34
N ALA A 123 -5.17 -16.03 -12.11
CA ALA A 123 -5.93 -17.18 -11.64
C ALA A 123 -6.58 -16.91 -10.28
N PHE A 124 -5.87 -16.23 -9.38
CA PHE A 124 -6.37 -15.86 -8.07
C PHE A 124 -7.54 -14.86 -8.16
N ILE A 125 -7.42 -13.81 -8.98
CA ILE A 125 -8.49 -12.82 -9.18
C ILE A 125 -9.75 -13.49 -9.74
N ILE A 126 -9.59 -14.36 -10.75
CA ILE A 126 -10.71 -15.12 -11.33
C ILE A 126 -11.32 -16.04 -10.26
N GLY A 127 -10.50 -16.79 -9.53
CA GLY A 127 -10.98 -17.67 -8.46
C GLY A 127 -11.74 -16.91 -7.37
N PHE A 128 -11.22 -15.76 -6.93
CA PHE A 128 -11.88 -14.90 -5.96
C PHE A 128 -13.20 -14.34 -6.49
N GLN A 129 -13.29 -13.99 -7.77
CA GLN A 129 -14.53 -13.48 -8.37
C GLN A 129 -15.68 -14.50 -8.33
N TYR A 130 -15.38 -15.79 -8.52
CA TYR A 130 -16.41 -16.85 -8.57
C TYR A 130 -16.67 -17.53 -7.23
N TYR A 131 -15.65 -17.66 -6.37
CA TYR A 131 -15.70 -18.45 -5.14
C TYR A 131 -15.38 -17.64 -3.88
N GLY A 132 -15.04 -16.36 -4.03
CA GLY A 132 -14.77 -15.46 -2.92
C GLY A 132 -16.05 -15.02 -2.22
N PRO A 133 -15.95 -14.53 -0.97
CA PRO A 133 -17.08 -14.07 -0.17
C PRO A 133 -17.78 -12.80 -0.68
N GLY A 134 -17.38 -12.26 -1.84
CA GLY A 134 -17.79 -10.94 -2.32
C GLY A 134 -16.94 -9.81 -1.70
N TRP A 135 -17.13 -8.59 -2.22
CA TRP A 135 -16.56 -7.36 -1.66
C TRP A 135 -17.48 -6.78 -0.60
#